data_AF-A0A8T4RZC6-F1
#
_entry.id   AF-A0A8T4RZC6-F1
#
_cell.length_a   1.000
_cell.length_b   1.000
_cell.length_c   1.000
_cell.angle_alpha   90.00
_cell.angle_beta   90.00
_cell.angle_gamma   90.00
#
_symmetry.space_group_name_H-M   'P 1'
#
loop_
_entity.id
_entity.type
_entity.pdbx_description
1 polymer ?
#
loop_
_entity_poly.entity_id
_entity_poly.type
_entity_poly.pdbx_seq_one_letter_code
_entity_poly.pdbx_strand_id
1 'polypeptide(L)' 'MKAKEELFTEEEIDAIEGDESIYSERVRDALLEDDELSPMEEAFMRGYEEAIS' A
#
# COMPACT_ATOMS: atom_id res chain seq x y z
N MET A 1 -7.96 -28.64 15.14
CA MET A 1 -7.50 -27.37 15.73
C MET A 1 -7.77 -26.28 14.71
N LYS A 2 -8.57 -25.26 15.04
CA LYS A 2 -8.66 -24.05 14.21
C LYS A 2 -7.46 -23.18 14.59
N ALA A 3 -6.69 -22.73 13.61
CA ALA A 3 -5.64 -21.74 13.83
C ALA A 3 -6.31 -20.52 14.49
N LYS A 4 -5.73 -20.05 15.60
CA LYS A 4 -6.13 -18.77 16.17
C LYS A 4 -5.67 -17.73 15.14
N GLU A 5 -6.61 -17.01 14.54
CA GLU A 5 -6.30 -15.67 14.07
C GLU A 5 -5.88 -14.89 15.31
N GLU A 6 -4.57 -14.69 15.46
CA GLU A 6 -4.05 -13.73 16.42
C GLU A 6 -4.37 -12.35 15.84
N LEU A 7 -5.52 -11.81 16.24
CA LEU A 7 -5.87 -10.42 16.01
C LEU A 7 -4.95 -9.56 16.88
N PHE A 8 -4.38 -8.51 16.28
CA PHE A 8 -3.60 -7.49 16.97
C PHE A 8 -4.42 -6.84 18.09
N THR A 9 -3.74 -6.46 19.17
CA THR A 9 -4.36 -5.69 20.25
C THR A 9 -4.66 -4.27 19.82
N GLU A 10 -5.62 -3.61 20.49
CA GLU A 10 -6.01 -2.21 20.21
C GLU A 10 -4.80 -1.26 20.32
N GLU A 11 -3.90 -1.51 21.27
CA GLU A 11 -2.67 -0.72 21.47
C GLU A 11 -1.64 -0.95 20.35
N GLU A 12 -1.58 -2.16 19.78
CA GLU A 12 -0.74 -2.46 18.61
C GLU A 12 -1.34 -1.86 17.34
N ILE A 13 -2.67 -1.82 17.22
CA ILE A 13 -3.37 -1.16 16.11
C ILE A 13 -3.11 0.34 16.18
N ASP A 14 -3.24 0.99 17.34
CA ASP A 14 -2.94 2.41 17.50
C ASP A 14 -1.47 2.75 17.21
N ALA A 15 -0.54 1.86 17.56
CA ALA A 15 0.88 2.01 17.19
C ALA A 15 1.11 1.88 15.67
N ILE A 16 0.31 1.04 14.99
CA ILE A 16 0.32 0.86 13.54
C ILE A 16 -0.44 1.98 12.83
N GLU A 17 -1.45 2.60 13.43
CA GLU A 17 -2.33 3.63 12.86
C GLU A 17 -1.92 5.07 13.24
N GLY A 18 -0.84 5.22 14.01
CA GLY A 18 -0.30 6.52 14.40
C GLY A 18 -0.09 7.48 13.23
N ASP A 19 0.05 8.78 13.52
CA ASP A 19 0.09 9.89 12.56
C ASP A 19 1.23 9.84 11.50
N GLU A 20 2.08 8.82 11.55
CA GLU A 20 3.18 8.52 10.61
C GLU A 20 2.95 7.22 9.81
N SER A 21 1.83 6.52 10.04
CA SER A 21 1.50 5.27 9.38
C SER A 21 1.09 5.47 7.93
N ILE A 22 1.63 4.66 7.02
CA ILE A 22 1.18 4.63 5.62
C ILE A 22 -0.26 4.13 5.45
N TYR A 23 -0.83 3.47 6.47
CA TYR A 23 -2.23 3.05 6.47
C TYR A 23 -3.17 4.15 6.96
N SER A 24 -2.64 5.22 7.56
CA SER A 24 -3.39 6.45 7.80
C SER A 24 -3.73 7.10 6.46
N GLU A 25 -5.02 7.31 6.20
CA GLU A 25 -5.51 7.94 4.97
C GLU A 25 -4.80 9.27 4.70
N ARG A 26 -4.66 10.11 5.74
CA ARG A 26 -3.99 11.41 5.65
C ARG A 26 -2.52 11.30 5.23
N VAL A 27 -1.79 10.31 5.76
CA VAL A 27 -0.37 10.12 5.45
C VAL A 27 -0.20 9.53 4.06
N ARG A 28 -1.05 8.54 3.71
CA ARG A 28 -1.08 7.92 2.38
C ARG A 28 -1.30 8.97 1.30
N ASP A 29 -2.29 9.83 1.48
CA ASP A 29 -2.64 10.85 0.50
C ASP A 29 -1.53 11.90 0.34
N ALA A 30 -0.73 12.14 1.38
CA ALA A 30 0.45 13.01 1.30
C ALA A 30 1.66 12.35 0.61
N LEU A 31 1.68 11.02 0.48
CA LEU A 31 2.75 10.25 -0.16
C LEU A 31 2.48 9.96 -1.65
N LEU A 32 1.24 10.13 -2.12
CA LEU A 32 0.88 10.01 -3.52
C LEU A 32 1.20 11.35 -4.22
N GLU A 33 2.40 11.46 -4.80
CA GLU A 33 2.78 12.60 -5.64
C GLU A 33 2.16 12.43 -7.03
N ASP A 34 1.01 13.09 -7.22
CA ASP A 34 0.18 13.08 -8.44
C ASP A 34 -0.26 11.67 -8.88
N ASP A 35 -1.57 11.41 -8.96
CA ASP A 35 -2.17 10.15 -9.44
C ASP A 35 -1.84 9.81 -10.92
N GLU A 36 -0.74 10.33 -11.47
CA GLU A 36 -0.26 10.15 -12.83
C GLU A 36 0.95 9.21 -12.87
N LEU A 37 0.86 8.15 -13.67
CA LEU A 37 2.02 7.31 -13.97
C LEU A 37 3.05 8.10 -14.78
N SER A 38 4.31 8.04 -14.39
CA SER A 38 5.38 8.57 -15.23
C SER A 38 5.47 7.77 -16.54
N PRO A 39 5.97 8.37 -17.64
CA PRO A 39 6.16 7.65 -18.90
C PRO A 39 7.03 6.39 -18.79
N MET A 40 7.96 6.37 -17.82
CA MET A 40 8.82 5.22 -17.56
C MET A 40 8.06 4.07 -16.88
N GLU A 41 7.21 4.40 -15.89
CA GLU A 41 6.36 3.41 -15.22
C GLU A 41 5.34 2.81 -16.18
N GLU A 42 4.72 3.64 -17.02
CA GLU A 42 3.78 3.19 -18.04
C GLU A 42 4.45 2.28 -19.08
N ALA A 43 5.67 2.60 -19.50
CA ALA A 43 6.46 1.75 -20.40
C ALA A 43 6.84 0.41 -19.76
N PHE A 44 7.20 0.41 -18.47
CA PHE A 44 7.49 -0.81 -17.72
C PHE A 44 6.27 -1.73 -17.63
N MET A 45 5.08 -1.18 -17.32
CA MET A 45 3.83 -1.94 -17.21
C MET A 45 3.41 -2.57 -18.55
N ARG A 46 3.49 -1.80 -19.64
CA ARG A 46 3.19 -2.33 -20.99
C ARG A 46 4.13 -3.46 -21.41
N GLY A 47 5.41 -3.36 -21.08
CA GLY A 47 6.37 -4.44 -21.36
C GLY A 47 6.03 -5.75 -20.66
N TYR A 48 5.45 -5.69 -19.45
CA TYR A 48 4.93 -6.87 -18.76
C TYR A 48 3.71 -7.46 -19.45
N GLU A 49 2.75 -6.62 -19.87
CA GLU A 49 1.55 -7.04 -20.61
C GLU A 49 1.88 -7.73 -21.94
N GLU A 50 2.86 -7.19 -22.68
CA GLU A 50 3.31 -7.79 -23.94
C GLU A 50 4.06 -9.12 -23.74
N ALA A 51 4.73 -9.32 -22.60
CA ALA A 51 5.48 -10.55 -22.31
C ALA A 51 4.58 -11.76 -21.98
N ILE A 52 3.32 -11.53 -21.62
CA ILE A 52 2.31 -12.55 -21.29
C ILE A 52 1.22 -12.70 -22.37
N SER A 53 1.32 -11.94 -23.47
CA SER A 53 0.49 -12.05 -24.68
C SER A 53 0.97 -13.14 -25.62
#